data_AF-A0A0D8XLT3-F1
#
_entry.id   AF-A0A0D8XLT3-F1
#
_cell.length_a   1.000
_cell.length_b   1.000
_cell.length_c   1.000
_cell.angle_alpha   90.00
_cell.angle_beta   90.00
_cell.angle_gamma   90.00
#
_symmetry.space_group_name_H-M   'P 1'
#
loop_
_entity.id
_entity.type
_entity.pdbx_description
1 polymer ?
#
loop_
_entity_poly.entity_id
_entity_poly.type
_entity_poly.pdbx_seq_one_letter_code
_entity_poly.pdbx_strand_id
1 'polypeptide(L)'
;MVHFPSNDVSEEAGVLPRASDIAWRSMQSERVVDIEDDVPSEWIQLEDNFVNVYAVTLSHIVNKGPFIPQARMNDDRIYLTYILSKDVPNRVHLIKFLSSIETQKHLNMSFINVVEVTAFRLEPMDSRSYIVVDGEVVKAKKIQAVTSTLKTAIFAP
;
A
#
# COMPACT_ATOMS: atom_id res chain seq x y z
N MET A 1 39.70 -9.67 -9.56
CA MET A 1 40.22 -9.14 -8.29
C MET A 1 39.22 -8.10 -7.82
N VAL A 2 38.43 -8.40 -6.79
CA VAL A 2 37.41 -7.49 -6.26
C VAL A 2 38.01 -6.83 -5.04
N HIS A 3 38.13 -5.50 -5.07
CA HIS A 3 38.48 -4.71 -3.90
C HIS A 3 37.20 -4.30 -3.18
N PHE A 4 37.19 -4.48 -1.86
CA PHE A 4 36.21 -3.86 -0.97
C PHE A 4 36.75 -2.50 -0.53
N PRO A 5 35.92 -1.43 -0.47
CA PRO A 5 36.30 -0.23 0.25
C PRO A 5 36.36 -0.54 1.75
N SER A 6 37.38 0.01 2.41
CA SER A 6 37.48 0.12 3.85
C SER A 6 36.24 0.82 4.42
N ASN A 7 35.80 0.40 5.61
CA ASN A 7 34.76 1.09 6.38
C ASN A 7 35.16 2.56 6.63
N ASP A 8 34.74 3.45 5.74
CA ASP A 8 34.46 4.83 6.08
C ASP A 8 32.95 4.94 6.23
N VAL A 9 32.53 5.23 7.47
CA VAL A 9 31.18 5.66 7.82
C VAL A 9 30.97 7.00 7.12
N SER A 10 30.68 6.94 5.82
CA SER A 10 30.28 8.07 5.02
C SER A 10 28.78 8.17 5.15
N GLU A 11 28.37 9.21 5.87
CA GLU A 11 27.03 9.76 5.99
C GLU A 11 26.24 9.46 4.70
N GLU A 12 25.31 8.50 4.78
CA GLU A 12 24.38 8.24 3.67
C GLU A 12 23.79 9.60 3.28
N ALA A 13 23.93 9.99 2.02
CA ALA A 13 23.12 11.04 1.41
C ALA A 13 21.67 10.54 1.31
N GLY A 14 21.10 10.20 2.47
CA GLY A 14 19.77 9.69 2.66
C GLY A 14 18.84 10.89 2.70
N VAL A 15 17.85 10.88 1.80
CA VAL A 15 16.67 11.72 1.92
C VAL A 15 16.24 11.70 3.37
N LEU A 16 16.27 12.86 4.03
CA LEU A 16 15.96 12.98 5.46
C LEU A 16 14.67 12.19 5.77
N PRO A 17 14.65 11.39 6.86
CA PRO A 17 13.45 10.70 7.30
C PRO A 17 12.31 11.71 7.39
N ARG A 18 11.13 11.37 6.86
CA ARG A 18 9.94 12.17 7.12
C ARG A 18 9.70 12.15 8.63
N ALA A 19 9.22 13.25 9.19
CA ALA A 19 8.91 13.33 10.61
C ALA A 19 7.98 12.20 11.11
N SER A 20 7.18 11.62 10.21
CA SER A 20 6.31 10.47 10.49
C SER A 20 7.02 9.11 10.47
N ASP A 21 8.19 8.95 9.85
CA ASP A 21 8.84 7.65 9.67
C ASP A 21 9.27 7.03 11.02
N ILE A 22 9.61 7.84 12.03
CA ILE A 22 9.97 7.32 13.36
C ILE A 22 8.74 6.75 14.08
N ALA A 23 7.58 7.40 13.94
CA ALA A 23 6.33 6.97 14.57
C ALA A 23 5.82 5.66 13.95
N TRP A 24 5.92 5.51 12.62
CA TRP A 24 5.53 4.28 11.93
C TRP A 24 6.41 3.09 12.31
N ARG A 25 7.72 3.30 12.45
CA ARG A 25 8.66 2.26 12.91
C ARG A 25 8.33 1.72 14.30
N SER A 26 7.86 2.57 15.22
CA SER A 26 7.46 2.12 16.56
C SER A 26 6.08 1.46 16.60
N MET A 27 5.25 1.65 15.56
CA MET A 27 3.96 0.96 15.39
C MET A 27 4.12 -0.42 14.72
N GLN A 28 5.34 -0.80 14.33
CA GLN A 28 5.59 -2.11 13.75
C GLN A 28 5.55 -3.21 14.81
N SER A 29 4.66 -4.16 14.58
CA SER A 29 4.41 -5.39 15.34
C SER A 29 3.56 -5.22 16.61
N GLU A 30 2.34 -4.72 16.47
CA GLU A 30 1.24 -5.43 17.12
C GLU A 30 1.07 -6.78 16.42
N ARG A 31 1.07 -7.88 17.19
CA ARG A 31 0.86 -9.23 16.66
C ARG A 31 -0.48 -9.24 15.94
N VAL A 32 -0.46 -9.30 14.62
CA VAL A 32 -1.68 -9.53 13.87
C VAL A 32 -2.17 -10.92 14.26
N VAL A 33 -3.44 -10.99 14.65
CA VAL A 33 -4.11 -12.23 15.05
C VAL A 33 -4.21 -13.20 13.89
N ASP A 34 -4.54 -14.46 14.16
CA ASP A 34 -4.79 -15.43 13.10
C ASP A 34 -5.91 -14.92 12.19
N ILE A 35 -5.85 -15.28 10.91
CA ILE A 35 -6.83 -14.83 9.91
C ILE A 35 -8.23 -15.36 10.20
N GLU A 36 -8.33 -16.46 10.95
CA GLU A 36 -9.58 -17.07 11.41
C GLU A 36 -10.12 -16.44 12.71
N ASP A 37 -9.27 -15.74 13.48
CA ASP A 37 -9.67 -15.05 14.70
C ASP A 37 -10.31 -13.69 14.39
N ASP A 38 -11.13 -13.17 15.32
CA ASP A 38 -11.70 -11.82 15.22
C ASP A 38 -10.59 -10.75 15.19
N VAL A 39 -10.77 -9.73 14.34
CA VAL A 39 -9.83 -8.59 14.30
C VAL A 39 -9.81 -7.86 15.64
N PRO A 40 -8.66 -7.29 16.03
CA PRO A 40 -8.57 -6.52 17.27
C PRO A 40 -9.56 -5.35 17.30
N SER A 41 -10.12 -5.06 18.48
CA SER A 41 -11.19 -4.07 18.67
C SER A 41 -10.81 -2.63 18.31
N GLU A 42 -9.51 -2.35 18.33
CA GLU A 42 -8.89 -1.08 18.00
C GLU A 42 -8.74 -0.85 16.49
N TRP A 43 -8.90 -1.90 15.67
CA TRP A 43 -8.87 -1.76 14.23
C TRP A 43 -10.12 -1.02 13.74
N ILE A 44 -9.90 -0.09 12.82
CA ILE A 44 -11.00 0.58 12.13
C ILE A 44 -11.61 -0.42 11.14
N GLN A 45 -12.89 -0.74 11.36
CA GLN A 45 -13.65 -1.60 10.47
C GLN A 45 -14.49 -0.75 9.50
N LEU A 46 -14.41 -1.07 8.22
CA LEU A 46 -15.16 -0.41 7.17
C LEU A 46 -15.91 -1.45 6.33
N GLU A 47 -17.23 -1.46 6.44
CA GLU A 47 -18.12 -2.33 5.68
C GLU A 47 -18.97 -1.48 4.71
N ASP A 48 -18.77 -1.66 3.41
CA ASP A 48 -19.50 -0.93 2.36
C ASP A 48 -19.35 -1.64 0.99
N ASN A 49 -19.98 -1.08 -0.04
CA ASN A 49 -19.81 -1.51 -1.43
C ASN A 49 -18.61 -0.80 -2.06
N PHE A 50 -17.51 -1.52 -2.23
CA PHE A 50 -16.30 -1.01 -2.85
C PHE A 50 -16.33 -1.18 -4.38
N VAL A 51 -15.93 -0.13 -5.10
CA VAL A 51 -15.58 -0.25 -6.53
C VAL A 51 -14.18 -0.84 -6.67
N ASN A 52 -13.26 -0.44 -5.78
CA ASN A 52 -11.88 -0.88 -5.78
C ASN A 52 -11.30 -0.78 -4.37
N VAL A 53 -10.46 -1.75 -4.02
CA VAL A 53 -9.52 -1.71 -2.90
C VAL A 53 -8.16 -2.08 -3.46
N TYR A 54 -7.14 -1.28 -3.21
CA TYR A 54 -5.80 -1.51 -3.76
C TYR A 54 -4.72 -1.08 -2.77
N ALA A 55 -3.93 -2.05 -2.34
CA ALA A 55 -2.84 -1.88 -1.39
C ALA A 55 -1.51 -1.89 -2.13
N VAL A 56 -0.67 -0.89 -1.89
CA VAL A 56 0.67 -0.80 -2.51
C VAL A 56 1.73 -0.43 -1.48
N THR A 57 2.93 -0.97 -1.65
CA THR A 57 4.13 -0.61 -0.88
C THR A 57 5.14 0.18 -1.72
N LEU A 58 5.00 0.14 -3.05
CA LEU A 58 5.84 0.87 -3.99
C LEU A 58 5.04 2.00 -4.66
N SER A 59 5.75 3.00 -5.16
CA SER A 59 5.14 4.17 -5.80
C SER A 59 4.48 3.88 -7.13
N HIS A 60 5.00 2.92 -7.89
CA HIS A 60 4.57 2.63 -9.26
C HIS A 60 3.88 1.27 -9.36
N ILE A 61 2.74 1.25 -10.05
CA ILE A 61 1.99 0.01 -10.39
C ILE A 61 2.07 -0.27 -11.90
N VAL A 62 2.54 0.72 -12.66
CA VAL A 62 2.79 0.71 -14.10
C VAL A 62 4.02 1.56 -14.39
N ASN A 63 4.58 1.43 -15.58
CA ASN A 63 5.81 2.13 -15.99
C ASN A 63 5.69 3.66 -16.06
N LYS A 64 4.47 4.22 -16.12
CA LYS A 64 4.22 5.64 -16.33
C LYS A 64 3.39 6.24 -15.20
N GLY A 65 4.01 7.16 -14.49
CA GLY A 65 3.40 7.90 -13.40
C GLY A 65 3.29 7.06 -12.12
N PRO A 66 3.75 7.58 -10.96
CA PRO A 66 3.52 6.91 -9.69
C PRO A 66 2.03 6.94 -9.33
N PHE A 67 1.53 5.79 -8.87
CA PHE A 67 0.21 5.67 -8.26
C PHE A 67 0.21 6.28 -6.84
N ILE A 68 1.27 6.07 -6.07
CA ILE A 68 1.49 6.73 -4.77
C ILE A 68 2.83 7.45 -4.83
N PRO A 69 2.88 8.74 -5.20
CA PRO A 69 4.14 9.49 -5.38
C PRO A 69 5.03 9.53 -4.14
N GLN A 70 4.43 9.46 -2.95
CA GLN A 70 5.12 9.52 -1.67
C GLN A 70 5.64 8.16 -1.16
N ALA A 71 5.28 7.05 -1.82
CA ALA A 71 5.71 5.73 -1.39
C ALA A 71 7.19 5.49 -1.72
N ARG A 72 7.93 4.97 -0.75
CA ARG A 72 9.36 4.63 -0.87
C ARG A 72 9.54 3.14 -0.64
N MET A 73 10.54 2.55 -1.31
CA MET A 73 10.81 1.11 -1.24
C MET A 73 11.09 0.59 0.18
N ASN A 74 11.60 1.43 1.07
CA ASN A 74 11.90 1.09 2.45
C ASN A 74 10.89 1.66 3.44
N ASP A 75 9.68 2.00 2.99
CA ASP A 75 8.60 2.43 3.86
C ASP A 75 8.08 1.25 4.69
N ASP A 76 7.89 1.53 5.97
CA ASP A 76 7.31 0.64 6.97
C ASP A 76 5.77 0.71 7.02
N ARG A 77 5.15 1.03 5.87
CA ARG A 77 3.71 1.27 5.70
C ARG A 77 3.19 0.72 4.37
N ILE A 78 1.95 0.26 4.40
CA ILE A 78 1.14 -0.07 3.23
C ILE A 78 0.25 1.15 2.94
N TYR A 79 0.21 1.57 1.68
CA TYR A 79 -0.72 2.60 1.22
C TYR A 79 -1.98 1.89 0.73
N LEU A 80 -3.00 1.84 1.59
CA LEU A 80 -4.29 1.26 1.27
C LEU A 80 -5.18 2.32 0.63
N THR A 81 -5.52 2.10 -0.64
CA THR A 81 -6.46 2.95 -1.37
C THR A 81 -7.78 2.25 -1.55
N TYR A 82 -8.88 2.99 -1.50
CA TYR A 82 -10.20 2.44 -1.77
C TYR A 82 -11.16 3.49 -2.33
N ILE A 83 -12.14 3.00 -3.10
CA ILE A 83 -13.21 3.80 -3.70
C ILE A 83 -14.53 3.17 -3.30
N LEU A 84 -15.38 3.94 -2.61
CA LEU A 84 -16.72 3.51 -2.26
C LEU A 84 -17.68 3.82 -3.41
N SER A 85 -18.58 2.87 -3.71
CA SER A 85 -19.54 3.00 -4.81
C SER A 85 -20.45 4.22 -4.65
N LYS A 86 -20.79 4.56 -3.40
CA LYS A 86 -21.65 5.70 -3.06
C LYS A 86 -21.02 7.06 -3.33
N ASP A 87 -19.68 7.13 -3.37
CA ASP A 87 -18.95 8.39 -3.54
C ASP A 87 -18.61 8.68 -5.02
N VAL A 88 -18.75 7.67 -5.89
CA VAL A 88 -18.46 7.81 -7.32
C VAL A 88 -19.65 8.47 -8.03
N PRO A 89 -19.48 9.68 -8.63
CA PRO A 89 -20.61 10.38 -9.23
C PRO A 89 -21.23 9.64 -10.43
N ASN A 90 -20.39 9.00 -11.25
CA ASN A 90 -20.80 8.13 -12.36
C ASN A 90 -19.58 7.37 -12.94
N ARG A 91 -19.84 6.39 -13.82
CA ARG A 91 -18.79 5.56 -14.45
C ARG A 91 -17.73 6.34 -15.23
N VAL A 92 -18.06 7.52 -15.78
CA VAL A 92 -17.08 8.35 -16.49
C VAL A 92 -16.01 8.86 -15.53
N HIS A 93 -16.32 9.04 -14.24
CA HIS A 93 -15.33 9.45 -13.25
C HIS A 93 -14.30 8.35 -12.96
N LEU A 94 -14.66 7.08 -13.11
CA LEU A 94 -13.68 5.98 -13.01
C LEU A 94 -12.70 5.99 -14.19
N ILE A 95 -13.18 6.32 -15.39
CA ILE A 95 -12.31 6.52 -16.56
C ILE A 95 -11.36 7.69 -16.31
N LYS A 96 -11.89 8.82 -15.82
CA LYS A 96 -11.07 9.99 -15.45
C LYS A 96 -10.02 9.62 -14.40
N PHE A 97 -10.40 8.84 -13.38
CA PHE A 97 -9.48 8.35 -12.36
C PHE A 97 -8.31 7.61 -13.01
N LEU A 98 -8.58 6.58 -13.81
CA LEU A 98 -7.54 5.80 -14.49
C LEU A 98 -6.65 6.67 -15.40
N SER A 99 -7.23 7.56 -16.21
CA SER A 99 -6.46 8.46 -17.08
C SER A 99 -5.63 9.48 -16.31
N SER A 100 -6.02 9.84 -15.08
CA SER A 100 -5.32 10.85 -14.29
C SER A 100 -4.10 10.32 -13.54
N ILE A 101 -3.91 8.98 -13.47
CA ILE A 101 -2.76 8.32 -12.83
C ILE A 101 -1.44 8.76 -13.48
N GLU A 102 -1.36 8.79 -14.81
CA GLU A 102 -0.15 9.20 -15.54
C GLU A 102 0.28 10.63 -15.16
N THR A 103 -0.68 11.50 -14.87
CA THR A 103 -0.45 12.90 -14.45
C THR A 103 -0.45 13.10 -12.94
N GLN A 104 -0.59 12.04 -12.15
CA GLN A 104 -0.63 12.05 -10.68
C GLN A 104 -1.75 12.91 -10.08
N LYS A 105 -2.86 13.06 -10.81
CA LYS A 105 -4.03 13.87 -10.36
C LYS A 105 -5.15 13.03 -9.76
N HIS A 106 -5.05 11.70 -9.83
CA HIS A 106 -6.07 10.78 -9.33
C HIS A 106 -6.30 10.93 -7.83
N LEU A 107 -5.22 11.17 -7.05
CA LEU A 107 -5.30 11.35 -5.60
C LEU A 107 -6.05 12.62 -5.15
N ASN A 108 -6.29 13.58 -6.06
CA ASN A 108 -7.05 14.80 -5.77
C ASN A 108 -8.56 14.62 -5.96
N MET A 109 -9.01 13.44 -6.42
CA MET A 109 -10.43 13.19 -6.64
C MET A 109 -11.14 12.91 -5.31
N SER A 110 -12.32 13.49 -5.10
CA SER A 110 -13.01 13.39 -3.81
C SER A 110 -13.47 11.98 -3.42
N PHE A 111 -13.47 11.04 -4.36
CA PHE A 111 -13.94 9.66 -4.16
C PHE A 111 -12.80 8.63 -3.99
N ILE A 112 -11.53 9.05 -4.07
CA ILE A 112 -10.41 8.19 -3.72
C ILE A 112 -10.02 8.43 -2.26
N ASN A 113 -9.98 7.36 -1.49
CA ASN A 113 -9.48 7.38 -0.12
C ASN A 113 -8.09 6.77 -0.11
N VAL A 114 -7.18 7.34 0.68
CA VAL A 114 -5.82 6.82 0.90
C VAL A 114 -5.58 6.80 2.39
N VAL A 115 -5.24 5.63 2.92
CA VAL A 115 -4.89 5.43 4.33
C VAL A 115 -3.57 4.70 4.38
N GLU A 116 -2.65 5.20 5.21
CA GLU A 116 -1.41 4.50 5.54
C GLU A 116 -1.69 3.53 6.69
N VAL A 117 -1.30 2.27 6.54
CA VAL A 117 -1.53 1.23 7.55
C VAL A 117 -0.29 0.37 7.71
N THR A 118 -0.10 -0.19 8.91
CA THR A 118 0.90 -1.26 9.15
C THR A 118 0.30 -2.64 8.89
N ALA A 119 -1.03 -2.79 8.94
CA ALA A 119 -1.73 -4.02 8.63
C ALA A 119 -3.14 -3.73 8.10
N PHE A 120 -3.69 -4.67 7.34
CA PHE A 120 -5.12 -4.67 6.97
C PHE A 120 -5.64 -6.09 6.79
N ARG A 121 -6.96 -6.24 6.87
CA ARG A 121 -7.69 -7.45 6.51
C ARG A 121 -8.78 -7.09 5.51
N LEU A 122 -8.89 -7.87 4.44
CA LEU A 122 -9.92 -7.72 3.41
C LEU A 122 -10.76 -8.99 3.36
N GLU A 123 -12.06 -8.82 3.63
CA GLU A 123 -13.06 -9.89 3.63
C GLU A 123 -14.17 -9.57 2.60
N PRO A 124 -14.06 -10.04 1.35
CA PRO A 124 -15.15 -9.96 0.39
C PRO A 124 -16.40 -10.69 0.90
N MET A 125 -17.52 -9.97 0.95
CA MET A 125 -18.82 -10.56 1.32
C MET A 125 -19.45 -11.39 0.19
N ASP A 126 -18.93 -11.27 -1.02
CA ASP A 126 -19.32 -12.08 -2.17
C ASP A 126 -18.09 -12.54 -2.97
N SER A 127 -18.28 -13.54 -3.81
CA SER A 127 -17.22 -14.13 -4.64
C SER A 127 -17.22 -13.59 -6.07
N ARG A 128 -17.75 -12.38 -6.32
CA ARG A 128 -17.86 -11.82 -7.67
C ARG A 128 -16.58 -11.13 -8.15
N SER A 129 -15.66 -10.87 -7.22
CA SER A 129 -14.40 -10.18 -7.48
C SER A 129 -13.21 -11.10 -7.25
N TYR A 130 -12.18 -10.94 -8.07
CA TYR A 130 -10.90 -11.59 -7.87
C TYR A 130 -10.05 -10.80 -6.87
N ILE A 131 -9.28 -11.53 -6.07
CA ILE A 131 -8.16 -10.96 -5.32
C ILE A 131 -6.89 -11.22 -6.13
N VAL A 132 -6.07 -10.18 -6.26
CA VAL A 132 -4.81 -10.22 -7.01
C VAL A 132 -3.68 -9.75 -6.10
N VAL A 133 -2.60 -10.50 -6.06
CA VAL A 133 -1.36 -10.17 -5.33
C VAL A 133 -0.23 -10.12 -6.35
N ASP A 134 0.50 -9.01 -6.42
CA ASP A 134 1.59 -8.78 -7.39
C ASP A 134 1.23 -9.07 -8.87
N GLY A 135 -0.05 -8.90 -9.22
CA GLY A 135 -0.58 -9.15 -10.57
C GLY A 135 -1.12 -10.58 -10.80
N GLU A 136 -1.00 -11.48 -9.82
CA GLU A 136 -1.48 -12.86 -9.92
C GLU A 136 -2.78 -13.10 -9.12
N VAL A 137 -3.73 -13.80 -9.72
CA VAL A 137 -5.00 -14.13 -9.05
C VAL A 137 -4.76 -15.18 -7.96
N VAL A 138 -5.22 -14.89 -6.75
CA VAL A 138 -5.19 -15.84 -5.62
C VAL A 138 -6.57 -16.43 -5.37
N LYS A 139 -6.61 -17.70 -4.92
CA LYS A 139 -7.86 -18.40 -4.57
C LYS A 139 -8.39 -18.06 -3.17
N ALA A 140 -7.69 -17.18 -2.46
CA ALA A 140 -8.05 -16.80 -1.10
C ALA A 140 -9.41 -16.08 -1.09
N LYS A 141 -10.27 -16.44 -0.13
CA LYS A 141 -11.54 -15.75 0.11
C LYS A 141 -11.40 -14.57 1.07
N LYS A 142 -10.29 -14.51 1.80
CA LYS A 142 -9.95 -13.51 2.81
C LYS A 142 -8.45 -13.33 2.74
N ILE A 143 -7.97 -12.10 2.86
CA ILE A 143 -6.54 -11.82 2.95
C ILE A 143 -6.26 -10.93 4.15
N GLN A 144 -5.09 -11.14 4.73
CA GLN A 144 -4.53 -10.29 5.77
C GLN A 144 -3.09 -9.99 5.42
N ALA A 145 -2.72 -8.71 5.50
CA ALA A 145 -1.37 -8.26 5.19
C ALA A 145 -0.83 -7.40 6.33
N VAL A 146 0.48 -7.49 6.54
CA VAL A 146 1.22 -6.73 7.55
C VAL A 146 2.57 -6.32 6.97
N THR A 147 3.04 -5.14 7.36
CA THR A 147 4.39 -4.67 7.04
C THR A 147 5.42 -5.53 7.78
N SER A 148 6.42 -6.01 7.05
CA SER A 148 7.52 -6.78 7.62
C SER A 148 8.75 -5.90 7.85
N THR A 149 9.55 -6.23 8.85
CA THR A 149 10.89 -5.64 9.07
C THR A 149 11.97 -6.30 8.22
N LEU A 150 11.63 -7.39 7.50
CA LEU A 150 12.56 -8.06 6.60
C LEU A 150 12.97 -7.11 5.47
N LYS A 151 14.28 -7.00 5.28
CA LYS A 151 14.87 -6.14 4.25
C LYS A 151 15.49 -6.99 3.15
N THR A 152 15.25 -6.57 1.92
CA THR A 152 15.93 -7.09 0.74
C THR A 152 16.80 -5.99 0.16
N ALA A 153 18.09 -6.27 -0.02
CA ALA A 153 18.98 -5.38 -0.76
C ALA A 153 18.80 -5.62 -2.26
N ILE A 154 18.55 -4.55 -3.02
CA ILE A 154 18.43 -4.59 -4.47
C ILE A 154 19.50 -3.68 -5.04
N PHE A 155 20.36 -4.24 -5.88
CA PHE A 155 21.37 -3.49 -6.62
C PHE A 155 20.87 -3.33 -8.06
N ALA A 156 20.66 -2.09 -8.46
CA ALA A 156 20.35 -1.70 -9.83
C ALA A 156 21.49 -0.83 -10.36
N PRO A 157 21.77 -0.85 -11.67
CA PRO A 157 22.80 -0.03 -12.30
C PRO A 157 22.52 1.48 -12.22
#